data_AF-A0A7S1AI99-F1
#
_entry.id   AF-A0A7S1AI99-F1
#
_cell.length_a   1.000
_cell.length_b   1.000
_cell.length_c   1.000
_cell.angle_alpha   90.00
_cell.angle_beta   90.00
_cell.angle_gamma   90.00
#
_symmetry.space_group_name_H-M   'P 1'
#
loop_
_entity.id
_entity.type
_entity.pdbx_description
1 polymer ?
#
loop_
_entity_poly.entity_id
_entity_poly.type
_entity_poly.pdbx_seq_one_letter_code
_entity_poly.pdbx_strand_id
1 'polypeptide(L)'
;GTLVLVLLFLFSIVFISAAANYINEASEKSVHVESLREHFNSLPMSMLTLFLSFLGEAEFKEVILVLLEVDLVYCLFFLFFVVFVTLAVMNIIAGIFITEAMDMASQDREIRQRG
;
A
#
# COMPACT_ATOMS: atom_id res chain seq x y z
N GLY A 1 5.94 -7.63 7.94
CA GLY A 1 5.65 -8.72 6.98
C GLY A 1 4.16 -8.98 6.88
N THR A 2 3.59 -9.77 7.80
CA THR A 2 2.20 -10.24 7.76
C THR A 2 1.15 -9.12 7.66
N LEU A 3 1.32 -8.02 8.41
CA LEU A 3 0.40 -6.88 8.35
C LEU A 3 0.30 -6.26 6.95
N VAL A 4 1.44 -6.07 6.27
CA VAL A 4 1.47 -5.48 4.92
C VAL A 4 0.76 -6.39 3.92
N LEU A 5 0.96 -7.70 4.01
CA LEU A 5 0.27 -8.67 3.15
C LEU A 5 -1.25 -8.66 3.35
N VAL A 6 -1.71 -8.58 4.60
CA VAL A 6 -3.13 -8.47 4.92
C VAL A 6 -3.72 -7.16 4.38
N LEU A 7 -3.01 -6.04 4.51
CA LEU A 7 -3.45 -4.76 3.97
C LEU A 7 -3.52 -4.80 2.44
N LEU A 8 -2.50 -5.33 1.76
CA LEU A 8 -2.52 -5.52 0.31
C LEU A 8 -3.75 -6.32 -0.11
N PHE A 9 -4.01 -7.46 0.53
CA PHE A 9 -5.16 -8.30 0.23
C PHE A 9 -6.51 -7.57 0.42
N LEU A 10 -6.72 -6.94 1.58
CA LEU A 10 -7.99 -6.29 1.90
C LEU A 10 -8.28 -5.10 0.98
N PHE A 11 -7.28 -4.24 0.75
CA PHE A 11 -7.45 -3.08 -0.13
C PHE A 11 -7.62 -3.50 -1.59
N SER A 12 -6.92 -4.54 -2.04
CA SER A 12 -7.11 -5.09 -3.38
C SER A 12 -8.54 -5.54 -3.63
N ILE A 13 -9.19 -6.20 -2.67
CA ILE A 13 -10.60 -6.62 -2.82
C ILE A 13 -11.51 -5.41 -3.03
N VAL A 14 -11.30 -4.34 -2.26
CA VAL A 14 -12.11 -3.11 -2.38
C VAL A 14 -11.93 -2.49 -3.76
N PHE A 15 -10.69 -2.34 -4.24
CA PHE A 15 -10.44 -1.74 -5.55
C PHE A 15 -10.91 -2.62 -6.72
N ILE A 16 -10.76 -3.94 -6.64
CA ILE A 16 -11.30 -4.86 -7.65
C ILE A 16 -12.83 -4.77 -7.69
N SER A 17 -13.49 -4.71 -6.53
CA SER A 17 -14.95 -4.56 -6.48
C SER A 17 -15.39 -3.21 -7.07
N ALA A 18 -14.69 -2.12 -6.75
CA ALA A 18 -14.98 -0.81 -7.31
C ALA A 18 -14.79 -0.78 -8.83
N ALA A 19 -13.69 -1.38 -9.30
CA ALA A 19 -13.37 -1.49 -10.71
C ALA A 19 -14.41 -2.30 -11.48
N ALA A 20 -14.81 -3.46 -10.95
CA ALA A 20 -15.82 -4.31 -11.56
C ALA A 20 -17.17 -3.59 -11.69
N ASN A 21 -17.60 -2.88 -10.63
CA ASN A 21 -18.84 -2.10 -10.65
C ASN A 21 -18.78 -0.99 -11.71
N TYR A 22 -17.70 -0.22 -11.73
CA TYR A 22 -17.51 0.85 -12.71
C TYR A 22 -17.50 0.34 -14.15
N ILE A 23 -16.78 -0.75 -14.43
CA ILE A 23 -16.69 -1.35 -15.77
C ILE A 23 -18.06 -1.86 -16.24
N ASN A 24 -18.90 -2.39 -15.35
CA ASN A 24 -20.24 -2.87 -15.69
C ASN A 24 -21.22 -1.73 -16.03
N GLU A 25 -21.02 -0.55 -15.42
CA GLU A 25 -21.88 0.63 -15.63
C GLU A 25 -21.39 1.54 -16.76
N ALA A 26 -20.08 1.50 -17.06
CA ALA A 26 -19.47 2.33 -18.08
C ALA A 26 -19.87 1.89 -19.50
N SER A 27 -20.28 2.86 -20.33
CA SER A 27 -20.39 2.66 -21.79
C SER A 27 -18.98 2.49 -22.39
N GLU A 28 -18.83 1.65 -23.42
CA GLU A 28 -17.57 1.20 -24.08
C GLU A 28 -16.56 2.30 -24.51
N LYS A 29 -16.83 3.59 -24.25
CA LYS A 29 -15.99 4.73 -24.63
C LYS A 29 -15.18 5.36 -23.50
N SER A 30 -15.23 4.86 -22.27
CA SER A 30 -14.34 5.40 -21.21
C SER A 30 -12.89 5.03 -21.51
N VAL A 31 -12.04 6.06 -21.61
CA VAL A 31 -10.59 5.96 -21.88
C VAL A 31 -9.86 5.20 -20.78
N HIS A 32 -10.45 5.10 -19.59
CA HIS A 32 -9.81 4.59 -18.38
C HIS A 32 -10.20 3.15 -18.02
N VAL A 33 -11.19 2.56 -18.72
CA VAL A 33 -11.62 1.16 -18.50
C VAL A 33 -10.49 0.16 -18.73
N GLU A 34 -9.63 0.40 -19.71
CA GLU A 34 -8.51 -0.51 -20.00
C GLU A 34 -7.46 -0.49 -18.87
N SER A 35 -7.12 0.70 -18.36
CA SER A 35 -6.19 0.84 -17.23
C SER A 35 -6.74 0.21 -15.94
N LEU A 36 -8.06 0.35 -15.68
CA LEU A 36 -8.74 -0.38 -14.60
C LEU A 36 -8.60 -1.90 -14.73
N ARG A 37 -8.73 -2.42 -15.96
CA ARG A 37 -8.54 -3.85 -16.23
C ARG A 37 -7.09 -4.27 -16.05
N GLU A 38 -6.13 -3.47 -16.48
CA GLU A 38 -4.71 -3.81 -16.32
C GLU A 38 -4.30 -3.90 -14.85
N HIS A 39 -4.75 -2.97 -14.02
CA HIS A 39 -4.34 -2.88 -12.62
C HIS A 39 -5.19 -3.70 -11.65
N PHE A 40 -6.47 -3.92 -11.96
CA PHE A 40 -7.45 -4.52 -11.06
C PHE A 40 -8.23 -5.70 -11.67
N ASN A 41 -7.69 -6.39 -12.70
CA ASN A 41 -8.33 -7.61 -13.25
C ASN A 41 -8.38 -8.80 -12.29
N SER A 42 -7.43 -8.88 -11.36
CA SER A 42 -7.23 -10.05 -10.52
C SER A 42 -6.61 -9.67 -9.20
N LEU A 43 -6.87 -10.49 -8.18
CA LEU A 43 -6.34 -10.26 -6.84
C LEU A 43 -4.81 -10.18 -6.80
N PRO A 44 -4.04 -11.11 -7.38
CA PRO A 44 -2.58 -11.02 -7.36
C PRO A 44 -2.06 -9.78 -8.09
N MET A 45 -2.69 -9.41 -9.22
CA MET A 45 -2.29 -8.22 -9.98
C MET A 45 -2.58 -6.95 -9.20
N SER A 46 -3.75 -6.84 -8.59
CA SER A 46 -4.08 -5.69 -7.73
C SER A 46 -3.14 -5.58 -6.54
N MET A 47 -2.80 -6.70 -5.90
CA MET A 47 -1.85 -6.71 -4.79
C MET A 47 -0.46 -6.25 -5.26
N LEU A 48 -0.04 -6.66 -6.47
CA LEU A 48 1.20 -6.21 -7.08
C LEU A 48 1.16 -4.70 -7.36
N THR A 49 0.09 -4.18 -7.95
CA THR A 49 -0.10 -2.74 -8.21
C THR A 49 0.00 -1.93 -6.91
N LEU A 50 -0.69 -2.36 -5.85
CA LEU A 50 -0.64 -1.70 -4.54
C LEU A 50 0.75 -1.81 -3.90
N PHE A 51 1.45 -2.92 -4.11
CA PHE A 51 2.82 -3.10 -3.62
C PHE A 51 3.82 -2.19 -4.35
N LEU A 52 3.75 -2.12 -5.67
CA LEU A 52 4.58 -1.21 -6.48
C LEU A 52 4.26 0.26 -6.19
N SER A 53 2.98 0.56 -5.92
CA SER A 53 2.57 1.87 -5.41
C SER A 53 3.23 2.15 -4.06
N PHE A 54 3.21 1.22 -3.10
CA PHE A 54 3.93 1.43 -1.85
C PHE A 54 5.44 1.68 -2.06
N LEU A 55 6.08 0.96 -2.99
CA LEU A 55 7.51 1.13 -3.27
C LEU A 55 7.87 2.46 -3.95
N GLY A 56 6.89 3.19 -4.49
CA GLY A 56 7.16 4.39 -5.28
C GLY A 56 7.55 4.15 -6.73
N GLU A 57 7.47 2.90 -7.19
CA GLU A 57 7.86 2.48 -8.55
C GLU A 57 6.71 2.60 -9.56
N ALA A 58 5.46 2.67 -9.09
CA ALA A 58 4.30 2.79 -9.97
C ALA A 58 4.01 4.26 -10.33
N GLU A 59 3.51 4.51 -11.54
CA GLU A 59 2.92 5.79 -11.92
C GLU A 59 1.58 6.01 -11.20
N PHE A 60 1.66 6.45 -9.94
CA PHE A 60 0.49 6.74 -9.09
C PHE A 60 -0.54 7.64 -9.74
N LYS A 61 -0.09 8.52 -10.63
CA LYS A 61 -0.94 9.49 -11.32
C LYS A 61 -2.00 8.78 -12.15
N GLU A 62 -1.66 7.70 -12.85
CA GLU A 62 -2.62 6.97 -13.67
C GLU A 62 -3.67 6.28 -12.80
N VAL A 63 -3.23 5.57 -11.75
CA VAL A 63 -4.14 4.94 -10.77
C VAL A 63 -5.08 5.96 -10.13
N ILE A 64 -4.57 7.13 -9.74
CA ILE A 64 -5.39 8.18 -9.12
C ILE A 64 -6.40 8.75 -10.12
N LEU A 65 -5.99 9.05 -11.35
CA LEU A 65 -6.88 9.60 -12.39
C LEU A 65 -8.03 8.62 -12.69
N VAL A 66 -7.69 7.34 -12.78
CA VAL A 66 -8.62 6.26 -13.05
C VAL A 66 -9.61 6.06 -11.89
N LEU A 67 -9.14 6.10 -10.64
CA LEU A 67 -10.01 6.00 -9.46
C LEU A 67 -10.91 7.23 -9.30
N LEU A 68 -10.47 8.41 -9.77
CA LEU A 68 -11.25 9.65 -9.71
C LEU A 68 -12.49 9.58 -10.61
N GLU A 69 -12.41 8.86 -11.72
CA GLU A 69 -13.57 8.60 -12.58
C GLU A 69 -14.59 7.67 -11.92
N VAL A 70 -14.14 6.78 -11.04
CA VAL A 70 -15.04 5.90 -10.27
C VAL A 70 -15.74 6.71 -9.18
N ASP A 71 -14.96 7.22 -8.22
CA ASP A 71 -15.42 8.13 -7.16
C ASP A 71 -14.19 8.70 -6.43
N LEU A 72 -14.26 9.98 -6.03
CA LEU A 72 -13.24 10.62 -5.17
C LEU A 72 -12.96 9.82 -3.89
N VAL A 73 -13.96 9.12 -3.34
CA VAL A 73 -13.81 8.29 -2.15
C VAL A 73 -12.75 7.20 -2.35
N TYR A 74 -12.68 6.59 -3.54
CA TYR A 74 -11.68 5.56 -3.83
C TYR A 74 -10.26 6.14 -3.95
N CYS A 75 -10.12 7.36 -4.47
CA CYS A 75 -8.84 8.07 -4.43
C CYS A 75 -8.37 8.33 -2.99
N LEU A 76 -9.26 8.84 -2.13
CA LEU A 76 -8.94 9.08 -0.72
C LEU A 76 -8.56 7.77 0.00
N PHE A 77 -9.27 6.68 -0.32
CA PHE A 77 -8.99 5.37 0.25
C PHE A 77 -7.63 4.82 -0.21
N PHE A 78 -7.24 5.04 -1.46
CA PHE A 78 -5.91 4.69 -1.98
C PHE A 78 -4.80 5.51 -1.33
N LEU A 79 -4.98 6.82 -1.18
CA LEU A 79 -4.02 7.66 -0.47
C LEU A 79 -3.86 7.24 0.99
N PHE A 80 -4.97 6.92 1.66
CA PHE A 80 -4.95 6.37 3.01
C PHE A 80 -4.13 5.07 3.09
N PHE A 81 -4.32 4.15 2.14
CA PHE A 81 -3.52 2.93 2.05
C PHE A 81 -2.01 3.24 1.96
N VAL A 82 -1.60 4.10 1.03
CA VAL A 82 -0.18 4.43 0.79
C VAL A 82 0.45 5.05 2.04
N VAL A 83 -0.22 6.02 2.66
CA VAL A 83 0.26 6.65 3.89
C VAL A 83 0.34 5.63 5.03
N PHE A 84 -0.72 4.83 5.21
CA PHE A 84 -0.78 3.87 6.31
C PHE A 84 0.29 2.77 6.20
N VAL A 85 0.48 2.20 5.01
CA VAL A 85 1.52 1.18 4.79
C VAL A 85 2.92 1.78 4.94
N THR A 86 3.15 2.99 4.43
CA THR A 86 4.43 3.69 4.60
C THR A 86 4.74 3.91 6.09
N LEU A 87 3.78 4.40 6.87
CA LEU A 87 3.93 4.59 8.31
C LEU A 87 4.11 3.25 9.06
N ALA A 88 3.38 2.21 8.67
CA ALA A 88 3.52 0.88 9.28
C ALA A 88 4.91 0.31 9.06
N VAL A 89 5.47 0.43 7.86
CA VAL A 89 6.83 -0.02 7.55
C VAL A 89 7.86 0.83 8.28
N MET A 90 7.70 2.15 8.30
CA MET A 90 8.59 3.04 9.04
C MET A 90 8.61 2.72 10.54
N ASN A 91 7.46 2.39 11.13
CA ASN A 91 7.36 1.98 12.53
C ASN A 91 8.08 0.65 12.80
N ILE A 92 8.02 -0.31 11.88
CA ILE A 92 8.77 -1.57 11.98
C ILE A 92 10.28 -1.27 11.96
N ILE A 93 10.74 -0.45 11.02
CA ILE A 93 12.15 -0.08 10.89
C ILE A 93 12.62 0.66 12.15
N ALA A 94 11.88 1.67 12.61
CA ALA A 94 12.19 2.39 13.84
C ALA A 94 12.23 1.47 15.07
N GLY A 95 11.31 0.51 15.18
CA GLY A 95 11.31 -0.48 16.25
C GLY A 95 12.57 -1.35 16.28
N ILE A 96 13.09 -1.74 15.10
CA ILE A 96 14.37 -2.48 14.99
C ILE A 96 15.52 -1.61 15.51
N PHE A 97 15.64 -0.38 15.01
CA PHE A 97 16.70 0.54 15.45
C PHE A 97 16.65 0.86 16.95
N ILE A 98 15.45 1.01 17.52
CA ILE A 98 15.29 1.21 18.96
C ILE A 98 15.78 -0.01 19.74
N THR A 99 15.46 -1.21 19.28
CA THR A 99 15.92 -2.46 19.92
C THR A 99 17.44 -2.55 19.89
N GLU A 100 18.07 -2.29 18.75
CA GLU A 100 19.53 -2.27 18.61
C GLU A 100 20.19 -1.19 19.51
N ALA A 101 19.60 0.00 19.58
CA ALA A 101 20.09 1.08 20.44
C ALA A 101 20.00 0.73 21.94
N MET A 102 18.92 0.06 22.36
CA MET A 102 18.77 -0.42 23.74
C MET A 102 19.76 -1.53 24.06
N ASP A 103 19.97 -2.48 23.16
CA ASP A 103 20.94 -3.57 23.33
C ASP A 103 22.36 -3.01 23.48
N MET A 104 22.78 -2.07 22.62
CA MET A 104 24.07 -1.39 22.73
C MET A 104 24.22 -0.63 24.07
N ALA A 105 23.19 0.10 24.50
CA ALA A 105 23.21 0.83 25.77
C ALA A 105 23.28 -0.12 26.99
N SER A 106 22.69 -1.31 26.89
CA SER A 106 22.75 -2.33 27.95
C SER A 106 24.15 -2.94 28.09
N GLN A 107 24.81 -3.25 26.96
CA GLN A 107 26.17 -3.80 26.94
C GLN A 107 27.19 -2.81 27.51
N ASP A 108 27.08 -1.51 27.19
CA ASP A 108 27.95 -0.47 27.76
C ASP A 108 27.82 -0.37 29.29
N ARG A 109 26.61 -0.53 29.83
CA ARG A 109 26.37 -0.55 31.28
C ARG A 109 26.99 -1.77 31.96
N GLU A 110 26.90 -2.95 31.36
CA GLU A 110 27.50 -4.17 31.92
C GLU A 110 29.03 -4.11 31.94
N ILE A 111 29.65 -3.58 30.88
CA ILE A 111 31.10 -3.37 30.81
C ILE A 111 31.55 -2.40 31.91
N ARG A 112 30.83 -1.28 32.09
CA ARG A 112 31.12 -0.30 33.14
C ARG A 112 30.91 -0.79 34.57
N GLN A 113 30.07 -1.78 34.80
CA GLN A 113 29.83 -2.35 36.13
C GLN A 113 30.83 -3.46 36.51
N ARG A 114 31.55 -4.02 35.53
CA ARG A 114 32.51 -5.11 35.75
C ARG A 114 33.97 -4.66 35.79
N GLY A 115 34.27 -3.42 35.40
CA GLY A 115 35.58 -2.78 35.58
C GLY A 115 35.62 -1.91 36.82
#